data_AF-A0A5K0ZLI9-F1
#
_entry.id   AF-A0A5K0ZLI9-F1
#
_cell.length_a   1.000
_cell.length_b   1.000
_cell.length_c   1.000
_cell.angle_alpha   90.00
_cell.angle_beta   90.00
_cell.angle_gamma   90.00
#
_symmetry.space_group_name_H-M   'P 1'
#
loop_
_entity.id
_entity.type
_entity.pdbx_description
1 polymer ?
#
loop_
_entity_poly.entity_id
_entity_poly.type
_entity_poly.pdbx_seq_one_letter_code
_entity_poly.pdbx_strand_id
1 'polypeptide(L)'
;GFTLLMDGNRISDLQRMYMLFSRVNGLELLRQALGLYIRSTGQGIIMDEEKDKDMVSSLLEFKASLDAIWEESFSKNESFSNTIKDAFEHLINLRQ
;
A
#
# COMPACT_ATOMS: atom_id res chain seq x y z
N GLY A 1 -2.44 -12.42 5.70
CA GLY A 1 -3.59 -11.77 6.36
C GLY A 1 -3.80 -10.37 5.85
N PHE A 2 -2.91 -9.43 6.23
CA PHE A 2 -2.98 -8.02 5.81
C PHE A 2 -3.10 -7.82 4.29
N THR A 3 -2.25 -8.49 3.50
CA THR A 3 -2.30 -8.50 2.02
C THR A 3 -3.70 -8.81 1.48
N LEU A 4 -4.42 -9.77 2.08
CA LEU A 4 -5.74 -10.19 1.61
C LEU A 4 -6.81 -9.14 1.92
N LEU A 5 -6.65 -8.38 3.00
CA LEU A 5 -7.53 -7.25 3.32
C LEU A 5 -7.30 -6.08 2.36
N MET A 6 -6.03 -5.83 2.01
CA MET A 6 -5.64 -4.80 1.06
C MET A 6 -6.13 -5.13 -0.36
N ASP A 7 -5.88 -6.35 -0.83
CA ASP A 7 -6.31 -6.85 -2.15
C ASP A 7 -7.84 -6.87 -2.28
N GLY A 8 -8.53 -7.29 -1.20
CA GLY A 8 -9.99 -7.27 -1.13
C GLY A 8 -10.61 -5.90 -0.84
N ASN A 9 -9.82 -4.81 -0.79
CA ASN A 9 -10.25 -3.46 -0.44
C ASN A 9 -11.20 -3.43 0.79
N ARG A 10 -10.89 -4.21 1.83
CA ARG A 10 -11.75 -4.41 3.00
C ARG A 10 -11.59 -3.26 4.00
N ILE A 11 -12.08 -2.08 3.61
CA ILE A 11 -11.97 -0.82 4.37
C ILE A 11 -12.37 -0.99 5.84
N SER A 12 -13.53 -1.61 6.12
CA SER A 12 -14.02 -1.78 7.49
C SER A 12 -13.11 -2.64 8.37
N ASP A 13 -12.54 -3.72 7.81
CA ASP A 13 -11.61 -4.60 8.52
C ASP A 13 -10.26 -3.93 8.72
N LEU A 14 -9.76 -3.22 7.71
CA LEU A 14 -8.52 -2.43 7.78
C LEU A 14 -8.62 -1.32 8.82
N GLN A 15 -9.76 -0.63 8.89
CA GLN A 15 -10.04 0.39 9.89
C GLN A 15 -10.06 -0.20 11.31
N ARG A 16 -10.73 -1.34 11.50
CA ARG A 16 -10.74 -2.06 12.78
C ARG A 16 -9.34 -2.48 13.19
N MET A 17 -8.55 -3.00 12.25
CA MET A 17 -7.16 -3.36 12.48
C MET A 17 -6.33 -2.13 12.88
N TYR A 18 -6.45 -1.01 12.16
CA TYR A 18 -5.77 0.24 12.50
C TYR A 18 -6.12 0.73 13.91
N MET A 19 -7.40 0.72 14.29
CA MET A 19 -7.83 1.10 15.65
C MET A 19 -7.24 0.20 16.73
N LEU A 20 -7.18 -1.11 16.50
CA LEU A 20 -6.58 -2.06 17.45
C LEU A 20 -5.08 -1.85 17.59
N PHE A 21 -4.37 -1.73 16.47
CA PHE A 21 -2.92 -1.51 16.44
C PHE A 21 -2.53 -0.14 17.03
N SER A 22 -3.38 0.88 16.87
CA SER A 22 -3.21 2.19 17.50
C SER A 22 -3.20 2.09 19.04
N ARG A 23 -4.05 1.26 19.64
CA ARG A 23 -4.13 1.09 21.10
C ARG A 23 -2.89 0.42 21.71
N VAL A 24 -2.16 -0.37 20.93
CA VAL A 24 -0.99 -1.15 21.39
C VAL A 24 0.33 -0.57 20.86
N ASN A 25 0.35 0.65 20.33
CA ASN A 25 1.50 1.24 19.63
C ASN A 25 2.07 0.37 18.50
N GLY A 26 1.25 -0.52 17.93
CA GLY A 26 1.60 -1.40 16.83
C GLY A 26 1.56 -0.73 15.45
N LEU A 27 1.25 0.56 15.36
CA LEU A 27 1.14 1.28 14.08
C LEU A 27 2.43 1.21 13.25
N GLU A 28 3.59 1.05 13.89
CA GLU A 28 4.85 0.83 13.19
C GLU A 28 4.87 -0.50 12.42
N LEU A 29 4.40 -1.59 13.03
CA LEU A 29 4.28 -2.89 12.36
C LEU A 29 3.31 -2.83 11.19
N LEU A 30 2.18 -2.12 11.36
CA LEU A 30 1.21 -1.93 10.28
C LEU A 30 1.81 -1.13 9.11
N ARG A 31 2.60 -0.09 9.41
CA ARG A 31 3.36 0.65 8.39
C ARG A 31 4.37 -0.22 7.67
N GLN A 32 5.14 -1.02 8.40
CA GLN A 32 6.10 -1.95 7.79
C GLN A 32 5.40 -2.96 6.88
N ALA A 33 4.28 -3.54 7.32
CA ALA A 33 3.47 -4.45 6.51
C ALA A 33 2.92 -3.77 5.25
N LEU A 34 2.46 -2.51 5.36
CA LEU A 34 2.02 -1.72 4.21
C LEU A 34 3.15 -1.47 3.22
N GLY A 35 4.32 -1.02 3.69
CA GLY A 35 5.48 -0.79 2.82
C GLY A 35 5.91 -2.07 2.09
N LEU A 36 5.96 -3.20 2.79
CA LEU A 36 6.26 -4.51 2.19
C LEU A 36 5.21 -4.93 1.16
N TYR A 37 3.93 -4.74 1.45
CA TYR A 37 2.84 -5.02 0.51
C TYR A 37 2.99 -4.20 -0.78
N ILE A 38 3.20 -2.88 -0.66
CA ILE A 38 3.34 -1.98 -1.80
C ILE A 38 4.55 -2.38 -2.66
N ARG A 39 5.69 -2.64 -2.02
CA ARG A 39 6.91 -3.07 -2.72
C ARG A 39 6.71 -4.41 -3.43
N SER A 40 6.13 -5.41 -2.77
CA SER A 40 5.91 -6.73 -3.35
C SER A 40 4.91 -6.69 -4.52
N THR A 41 3.78 -6.00 -4.35
CA THR A 41 2.76 -5.88 -5.40
C THR A 41 3.27 -5.03 -6.56
N GLY A 42 3.90 -3.89 -6.27
CA GLY A 42 4.47 -3.01 -7.28
C GLY A 42 5.62 -3.64 -8.06
N GLN A 43 6.48 -4.45 -7.41
CA GLN A 43 7.51 -5.21 -8.11
C GLN A 43 6.90 -6.22 -9.07
N GLY A 44 5.81 -6.90 -8.69
CA GLY A 44 5.07 -7.78 -9.60
C GLY A 44 4.55 -7.04 -10.82
N ILE A 45 4.07 -5.81 -10.66
CA ILE A 45 3.63 -4.95 -11.78
C ILE A 45 4.80 -4.55 -12.68
N ILE A 46 5.99 -4.24 -12.12
CA ILE A 46 7.18 -3.84 -12.90
C ILE A 46 7.83 -5.03 -13.62
N MET A 47 7.83 -6.21 -13.01
CA MET A 47 8.42 -7.43 -13.59
C MET A 47 7.54 -8.06 -14.69
N ASP A 48 6.29 -7.60 -14.85
CA ASP A 48 5.36 -8.07 -15.87
C ASP A 48 5.68 -7.40 -17.22
N GLU A 49 6.65 -7.96 -17.95
CA GLU A 49 7.08 -7.47 -19.27
C GLU A 49 5.95 -7.50 -20.31
N GLU A 50 4.97 -8.40 -20.17
CA GLU A 50 3.82 -8.47 -21.07
C GLU A 50 2.89 -7.26 -20.92
N LYS A 51 2.86 -6.66 -19.72
CA LYS A 51 2.08 -5.46 -19.38
C LYS A 51 2.91 -4.19 -19.25
N ASP A 52 4.14 -4.14 -19.78
CA ASP A 52 5.00 -2.95 -19.67
C ASP A 52 4.30 -1.65 -20.13
N LYS A 53 3.47 -1.75 -21.18
CA LYS A 53 2.66 -0.63 -21.70
C LYS A 53 1.59 -0.14 -20.72
N ASP A 54 1.01 -1.07 -19.96
CA ASP A 54 -0.04 -0.81 -18.95
C ASP A 54 0.53 -0.69 -17.53
N MET A 55 1.85 -0.84 -17.37
CA MET A 55 2.51 -0.82 -16.07
C MET A 55 2.27 0.51 -15.35
N VAL A 56 2.40 1.65 -16.06
CA VAL A 56 2.16 2.97 -15.49
C VAL A 56 0.70 3.13 -15.06
N SER A 57 -0.24 2.65 -15.88
CA SER A 57 -1.67 2.64 -15.55
C SER A 57 -1.95 1.78 -14.32
N SER A 58 -1.38 0.57 -14.27
CA SER A 58 -1.52 -0.37 -13.16
C SER A 58 -0.94 0.20 -11.86
N LEU A 59 0.22 0.87 -11.92
CA LEU A 59 0.81 1.56 -10.77
C LEU A 59 -0.06 2.74 -10.30
N LEU A 60 -0.65 3.51 -11.21
CA LEU A 60 -1.57 4.59 -10.88
C LEU A 60 -2.86 4.08 -10.23
N GLU A 61 -3.46 3.01 -10.76
CA GLU A 61 -4.64 2.36 -10.18
C GLU A 61 -4.34 1.76 -8.79
N PHE A 62 -3.18 1.13 -8.65
CA PHE A 62 -2.72 0.61 -7.38
C PHE A 62 -2.51 1.74 -6.36
N LYS A 63 -1.89 2.85 -6.79
CA LYS A 63 -1.71 4.04 -5.96
C LYS A 63 -3.06 4.63 -5.52
N ALA A 64 -4.00 4.79 -6.44
CA ALA A 64 -5.33 5.31 -6.14
C ALA A 64 -6.07 4.44 -5.12
N SER A 65 -5.95 3.11 -5.25
CA SER A 65 -6.51 2.15 -4.29
C SER A 65 -5.88 2.30 -2.89
N LEU A 66 -4.56 2.47 -2.83
CA LEU A 66 -3.84 2.70 -1.58
C LEU A 66 -4.20 4.04 -0.92
N ASP A 67 -4.33 5.11 -1.72
CA ASP A 67 -4.76 6.42 -1.22
C ASP A 67 -6.19 6.36 -0.65
N ALA A 68 -7.11 5.63 -1.30
CA ALA A 68 -8.46 5.41 -0.79
C ALA A 68 -8.45 4.64 0.54
N ILE A 69 -7.70 3.53 0.62
CA ILE A 69 -7.54 2.77 1.87
C ILE A 69 -6.94 3.64 2.96
N TRP A 70 -5.91 4.43 2.65
CA TRP A 70 -5.27 5.31 3.61
C TRP A 70 -6.21 6.39 4.14
N GLU A 71 -7.00 7.00 3.25
CA GLU A 71 -7.99 8.02 3.59
C GLU A 71 -9.13 7.45 4.42
N GLU A 72 -9.70 6.32 4.02
CA GLU A 72 -10.90 5.75 4.65
C GLU A 72 -10.58 4.87 5.87
N SER A 73 -9.48 4.12 5.85
CA SER A 73 -9.15 3.13 6.89
C SER A 73 -8.13 3.63 7.91
N PHE A 74 -7.14 4.42 7.49
CA PHE A 74 -6.00 4.82 8.33
C PHE A 74 -6.09 6.27 8.83
N SER A 75 -7.28 6.87 8.75
CA SER A 75 -7.55 8.23 9.26
C SER A 75 -6.61 9.29 8.70
N LYS A 76 -6.17 9.17 7.44
CA LYS A 76 -5.24 10.10 6.78
C LYS A 76 -3.92 10.30 7.55
N ASN A 77 -3.45 9.27 8.24
CA ASN A 77 -2.22 9.37 9.03
C ASN A 77 -1.01 9.65 8.12
N GLU A 78 -0.35 10.79 8.30
CA GLU A 78 0.78 11.22 7.46
C GLU A 78 1.92 10.20 7.40
N SER A 79 2.14 9.45 8.49
CA SER A 79 3.18 8.43 8.49
C SER A 79 2.92 7.32 7.47
N PHE A 80 1.65 6.92 7.28
CA PHE A 80 1.27 5.93 6.28
C PHE A 80 1.38 6.51 4.87
N SER A 81 1.01 7.78 4.68
CA SER A 81 1.21 8.49 3.42
C SER A 81 2.69 8.52 3.02
N ASN A 82 3.58 8.83 3.98
CA ASN A 82 5.02 8.83 3.75
C ASN A 82 5.54 7.43 3.39
N THR A 83 5.04 6.37 4.04
CA THR A 83 5.39 4.99 3.67
C THR A 83 4.93 4.63 2.26
N ILE A 84 3.73 5.06 1.85
CA ILE A 84 3.25 4.85 0.47
C ILE A 84 4.17 5.57 -0.51
N LYS A 85 4.50 6.84 -0.26
CA LYS A 85 5.41 7.64 -1.12
C LYS A 85 6.79 6.99 -1.23
N ASP A 86 7.43 6.64 -0.11
CA ASP A 86 8.74 5.97 -0.08
C ASP A 86 8.73 4.65 -0.87
N ALA A 87 7.69 3.83 -0.67
CA ALA A 87 7.57 2.57 -1.38
C ALA A 87 7.41 2.79 -2.89
N PHE A 88 6.62 3.79 -3.32
CA PHE A 88 6.51 4.15 -4.72
C PHE A 88 7.81 4.72 -5.30
N GLU A 89 8.52 5.59 -4.59
CA GLU A 89 9.83 6.09 -5.03
C GLU A 89 10.82 4.94 -5.24
N HIS A 90 10.83 3.97 -4.33
CA HIS A 90 11.65 2.77 -4.49
C HIS A 90 11.23 1.94 -5.72
N LEU A 91 9.93 1.82 -6.01
CA LEU A 91 9.45 1.12 -7.20
C LEU A 91 9.86 1.84 -8.49
N ILE A 92 9.73 3.16 -8.55
CA ILE A 92 10.16 3.96 -9.71
C ILE A 92 11.68 3.83 -9.92
N ASN A 93 12.47 3.89 -8.85
CA ASN A 93 13.92 3.72 -8.91
C ASN A 93 14.34 2.31 -9.37
N LEU A 94 13.55 1.26 -9.10
CA LEU A 94 13.84 -0.09 -9.57
C LEU A 94 13.69 -0.25 -11.09
N ARG A 95 12.93 0.63 -11.74
CA ARG A 95 12.77 0.65 -13.20
C ARG A 95 13.91 1.39 -13.90
N GLN A 96 14.52 2.37 -13.22
CA GLN A 96 15.46 3.31 -13.82
C GLN A 96 16.82 2.67 -14.13
#